data_AF-A0A847FLD0-F1
#
_entry.id   AF-A0A847FLD0-F1
#
_cell.length_a   1.000
_cell.length_b   1.000
_cell.length_c   1.000
_cell.angle_alpha   90.00
_cell.angle_beta   90.00
_cell.angle_gamma   90.00
#
_symmetry.space_group_name_H-M   'P 1'
#
loop_
_entity.id
_entity.type
_entity.pdbx_description
1 polymer ?
#
loop_
_entity_poly.entity_id
_entity_poly.type
_entity_poly.pdbx_seq_one_letter_code
_entity_poly.pdbx_strand_id
1 'polypeptide(L)'
;MSRFKTRLILLIAIVLSWFVLACTASDLMSLRQARITATPTRTAKPTFTATATATNTLVPSATPTPSHTPTNTPPPTDTPPPSDTPPPSMTPTETLTPSPTVPPTATRRPPAPRPTNTPVPQPTRTPAPAFSVAIVRGYSHCGGYAGVTGLVKHGNGSPFPGVSVGVWSPTWVGAVSTSAPDGKFEIPLTNLPHGEYQVAVVKLDTCAQQDGQPTAIECQRLSNVMKVTVTDDCKVNRVTELAVTGP
;
A
#
# COMPACT_ATOMS: atom_id res chain seq x y z
N MET A 1 -26.98 84.13 -24.90
CA MET A 1 -26.44 83.07 -25.78
C MET A 1 -25.12 82.54 -25.19
N SER A 2 -25.13 81.59 -24.28
CA SER A 2 -25.98 81.37 -23.10
C SER A 2 -25.22 80.32 -22.30
N ARG A 3 -25.25 80.38 -20.97
CA ARG A 3 -24.41 79.63 -20.02
C ARG A 3 -24.27 78.12 -20.28
N PHE A 4 -25.14 77.56 -21.12
CA PHE A 4 -25.04 76.22 -21.70
C PHE A 4 -23.73 75.96 -22.49
N LYS A 5 -23.28 76.89 -23.34
CA LYS A 5 -22.02 76.72 -24.11
C LYS A 5 -20.80 76.67 -23.19
N THR A 6 -20.77 77.53 -22.17
CA THR A 6 -19.68 77.57 -21.19
C THR A 6 -19.66 76.33 -20.29
N ARG A 7 -20.84 75.81 -19.92
CA ARG A 7 -20.96 74.54 -19.17
C ARG A 7 -20.57 73.32 -20.01
N LEU A 8 -20.92 73.31 -21.31
CA LEU A 8 -20.53 72.24 -22.22
C LEU A 8 -19.01 72.21 -22.44
N ILE A 9 -18.37 73.37 -22.59
CA ILE A 9 -16.90 73.46 -22.72
C ILE A 9 -16.20 72.98 -21.44
N LEU A 10 -16.71 73.36 -20.27
CA LEU A 10 -16.18 72.89 -18.98
C LEU A 10 -16.33 71.37 -18.81
N LEU A 11 -17.47 70.79 -19.17
CA LEU A 11 -17.67 69.35 -19.10
C LEU A 11 -16.75 68.58 -20.05
N ILE A 12 -16.57 69.07 -21.28
CA ILE A 12 -15.64 68.46 -22.24
C ILE A 12 -14.20 68.52 -21.72
N ALA A 13 -13.78 69.64 -21.12
CA ALA A 13 -12.44 69.78 -20.53
C ALA A 13 -12.22 68.82 -19.35
N ILE A 14 -13.24 68.61 -18.51
CA ILE A 14 -13.16 67.66 -17.37
C ILE A 14 -13.06 66.22 -17.86
N VAL A 15 -13.87 65.84 -18.87
CA VAL A 15 -13.85 64.49 -19.45
C VAL A 15 -12.51 64.22 -20.14
N LEU A 16 -11.97 65.18 -20.89
CA LEU A 16 -10.65 65.05 -21.52
C LEU A 16 -9.53 64.94 -20.47
N SER A 17 -9.60 65.70 -19.37
CA SER A 17 -8.65 65.60 -18.26
C SER A 17 -8.68 64.21 -17.60
N TRP A 18 -9.86 63.65 -17.37
CA TRP A 18 -10.00 62.28 -16.83
C TRP A 18 -9.49 61.22 -17.81
N PHE A 19 -9.71 61.39 -19.12
CA PHE A 19 -9.24 60.46 -20.13
C PHE A 19 -7.70 60.44 -20.23
N VAL A 20 -7.05 61.61 -20.15
CA VAL A 20 -5.59 61.71 -20.09
C VAL A 20 -5.04 61.09 -18.80
N LEU A 21 -5.70 61.31 -17.65
CA LEU A 21 -5.30 60.72 -16.38
C LEU A 21 -5.40 59.17 -16.41
N ALA A 22 -6.45 58.62 -17.04
CA ALA A 22 -6.62 57.18 -17.23
C ALA A 22 -5.57 56.57 -18.18
N CYS A 23 -5.19 57.28 -19.24
CA CYS A 23 -4.08 56.86 -20.11
C CYS A 23 -2.75 56.78 -19.34
N THR A 24 -2.43 57.77 -18.50
CA THR A 24 -1.18 57.75 -17.72
C THR A 24 -1.13 56.68 -16.61
N ALA A 25 -2.29 56.22 -16.11
CA ALA A 25 -2.36 55.12 -15.15
C ALA A 25 -2.10 53.74 -15.79
N SER A 26 -2.34 53.61 -17.10
CA SER A 26 -2.15 52.35 -17.84
C SER A 26 -0.67 52.04 -18.08
N ASP A 27 0.17 53.07 -18.26
CA ASP A 27 1.63 52.91 -18.41
C ASP A 27 2.33 52.59 -17.08
N LEU A 28 1.80 53.04 -15.94
CA LEU A 28 2.34 52.72 -14.61
C LEU A 28 2.05 51.27 -14.18
N MET A 29 1.01 50.63 -14.72
CA MET A 29 0.68 49.24 -14.39
C MET A 29 1.54 48.21 -15.15
N SER A 30 2.28 48.63 -16.19
CA SER A 30 3.22 47.77 -16.94
C SER A 30 4.65 47.78 -16.38
N LEU A 31 4.99 48.74 -15.51
CA LEU A 31 6.30 48.80 -14.83
C LEU A 31 6.35 48.02 -13.50
N ARG A 32 5.27 47.34 -13.11
CA ARG A 32 5.26 46.42 -11.96
C ARG A 32 5.73 45.00 -12.27
N GLN A 33 6.23 44.74 -13.47
CA GLN A 33 7.09 43.57 -13.69
C GLN A 33 8.45 43.87 -13.03
N ALA A 34 8.53 43.63 -11.72
CA ALA A 34 9.80 43.56 -11.01
C ALA A 34 10.67 42.53 -11.74
N ARG A 35 11.62 43.03 -12.53
CA ARG A 35 12.73 42.25 -13.04
C ARG A 35 13.46 41.73 -11.81
N ILE A 36 13.25 40.46 -11.48
CA ILE A 36 14.13 39.74 -10.55
C ILE A 36 15.50 39.72 -11.22
N THR A 37 16.29 40.75 -10.92
CA THR A 37 17.70 40.78 -11.22
C THR A 37 18.31 39.89 -10.17
N ALA A 38 18.65 38.65 -10.55
CA ALA A 38 19.40 37.76 -9.71
C ALA A 38 20.64 38.51 -9.21
N THR A 39 20.74 38.72 -7.91
CA THR A 39 21.96 39.22 -7.28
C THR A 39 23.08 38.28 -7.70
N PRO A 40 24.20 38.76 -8.28
CA PRO A 40 25.33 37.89 -8.59
C PRO A 40 25.80 37.25 -7.29
N THR A 41 25.46 35.97 -7.13
CA THR A 41 25.91 35.18 -5.99
C THR A 41 27.41 35.05 -6.16
N ARG A 42 28.19 35.47 -5.15
CA ARG A 42 29.62 35.22 -5.10
C ARG A 42 29.84 33.74 -5.33
N THR A 43 30.33 33.38 -6.51
CA THR A 43 30.78 32.03 -6.81
C THR A 43 31.86 31.69 -5.79
N ALA A 44 31.62 30.67 -4.96
CA ALA A 44 32.63 30.18 -4.05
C ALA A 44 33.87 29.82 -4.87
N LYS A 45 35.02 30.38 -4.48
CA LYS A 45 36.32 30.02 -5.06
C LYS A 45 36.44 28.49 -4.95
N PRO A 46 36.74 27.76 -6.04
CA PRO A 46 36.91 26.32 -5.96
C PRO A 46 38.02 26.02 -4.96
N THR A 47 37.65 25.43 -3.83
CA THR A 47 38.61 24.80 -2.93
C THR A 47 39.06 23.54 -3.65
N PHE A 48 40.32 23.52 -4.09
CA PHE A 48 40.95 22.30 -4.57
C PHE A 48 41.02 21.32 -3.40
N THR A 49 40.01 20.46 -3.29
CA THR A 49 40.07 19.29 -2.42
C THR A 49 41.15 18.38 -2.98
N ALA A 50 42.18 18.11 -2.19
CA ALA A 50 43.23 17.17 -2.57
C ALA A 50 42.59 15.83 -2.96
N THR A 51 42.77 15.44 -4.23
CA THR A 51 42.35 14.14 -4.73
C THR A 51 43.02 13.08 -3.89
N ALA A 52 42.23 12.27 -3.18
CA ALA A 52 42.76 11.15 -2.41
C ALA A 52 43.56 10.25 -3.34
N THR A 53 44.83 10.00 -2.98
CA THR A 53 45.72 9.06 -3.64
C THR A 53 45.00 7.73 -3.81
N ALA A 54 45.00 7.19 -5.03
CA ALA A 54 44.38 5.90 -5.33
C ALA A 54 44.96 4.82 -4.41
N THR A 55 44.16 4.39 -3.43
CA THR A 55 44.47 3.20 -2.63
C THR A 55 44.43 2.00 -3.58
N ASN A 56 45.48 1.18 -3.58
CA ASN A 56 45.52 -0.06 -4.35
C ASN A 56 44.26 -0.88 -4.08
N THR A 57 43.37 -0.93 -5.05
CA THR A 57 42.20 -1.79 -5.06
C THR A 57 42.69 -3.23 -4.95
N LEU A 58 42.29 -3.92 -3.88
CA LEU A 58 42.57 -5.35 -3.71
C LEU A 58 42.10 -6.08 -4.96
N VAL A 59 43.02 -6.84 -5.56
CA VAL A 59 42.73 -7.69 -6.73
C VAL A 59 41.53 -8.57 -6.36
N PRO A 60 40.46 -8.61 -7.19
CA PRO A 60 39.31 -9.45 -6.90
C PRO A 60 39.77 -10.90 -6.77
N SER A 61 39.58 -11.46 -5.57
CA SER A 61 39.78 -12.89 -5.32
C SER A 61 38.83 -13.66 -6.22
N ALA A 62 39.34 -14.67 -6.93
CA ALA A 62 38.55 -15.51 -7.81
C ALA A 62 37.31 -16.02 -7.07
N THR A 63 36.13 -15.65 -7.56
CA THR A 63 34.85 -16.16 -7.08
C THR A 63 34.86 -17.68 -7.25
N PRO A 64 34.63 -18.47 -6.18
CA PRO A 64 34.60 -19.92 -6.30
C PRO A 64 33.52 -20.31 -7.30
N THR A 65 33.93 -21.04 -8.33
CA THR A 65 33.02 -21.58 -9.35
C THR A 65 32.04 -22.53 -8.64
N PRO A 66 30.72 -22.40 -8.83
CA PRO A 66 29.76 -23.30 -8.20
C PRO A 66 30.05 -24.73 -8.68
N SER A 67 30.50 -25.57 -7.75
CA SER A 67 30.66 -27.00 -7.99
C SER A 67 29.27 -27.60 -8.09
N HIS A 68 28.87 -28.01 -9.30
CA HIS A 68 27.69 -28.81 -9.54
C HIS A 68 27.88 -30.17 -8.87
N THR A 69 27.54 -30.25 -7.59
CA THR A 69 27.45 -31.50 -6.86
C THR A 69 26.07 -32.07 -7.21
N PRO A 70 25.97 -33.18 -7.95
CA PRO A 70 24.67 -33.78 -8.24
C PRO A 70 24.04 -34.20 -6.92
N THR A 71 22.95 -33.53 -6.55
CA THR A 71 22.12 -33.93 -5.42
C THR A 71 21.49 -35.26 -5.80
N ASN A 72 21.81 -36.33 -5.07
CA ASN A 72 21.16 -37.63 -5.24
C ASN A 72 19.67 -37.48 -4.91
N THR A 73 18.85 -37.29 -5.95
CA THR A 73 17.40 -37.37 -5.84
C THR A 73 17.06 -38.80 -5.42
N PRO A 74 16.35 -39.01 -4.28
CA PRO A 74 15.96 -40.34 -3.87
C PRO A 74 15.07 -40.96 -4.95
N PRO A 75 15.22 -42.28 -5.23
CA PRO A 75 14.38 -42.97 -6.20
C PRO A 75 12.90 -42.89 -5.76
N PRO A 76 11.96 -42.90 -6.72
CA PRO A 76 10.53 -42.93 -6.41
C PRO A 76 10.21 -44.11 -5.50
N THR A 77 9.48 -43.84 -4.43
CA THR A 77 9.00 -44.87 -3.51
C THR A 77 7.89 -45.65 -4.18
N ASP A 78 8.04 -46.97 -4.28
CA ASP A 78 7.03 -47.85 -4.87
C ASP A 78 5.71 -47.72 -4.11
N THR A 79 4.67 -47.30 -4.83
CA THR A 79 3.29 -47.29 -4.35
C THR A 79 2.86 -48.75 -4.12
N PRO A 80 2.38 -49.11 -2.92
CA PRO A 80 1.95 -50.48 -2.66
C PRO A 80 0.80 -50.88 -3.60
N PRO A 81 0.76 -52.13 -4.08
CA PRO A 81 -0.32 -52.60 -4.93
C PRO A 81 -1.66 -52.55 -4.20
N PRO A 82 -2.78 -52.40 -4.92
CA PRO A 82 -4.11 -52.40 -4.32
C PRO A 82 -4.34 -53.71 -3.54
N SER A 83 -4.79 -53.58 -2.28
CA SER A 83 -5.15 -54.71 -1.44
C SER A 83 -6.37 -55.42 -2.02
N ASP A 84 -6.29 -56.74 -2.18
CA ASP A 84 -7.39 -57.55 -2.67
C ASP A 84 -8.63 -57.41 -1.78
N THR A 85 -9.75 -57.08 -2.41
CA THR A 85 -11.07 -57.04 -1.80
C THR A 85 -11.45 -58.45 -1.34
N PRO A 86 -11.85 -58.65 -0.07
CA PRO A 86 -12.20 -59.98 0.42
C PRO A 86 -13.41 -60.54 -0.33
N PRO A 87 -13.46 -61.86 -0.57
CA PRO A 87 -14.57 -62.50 -1.27
C PRO A 87 -15.87 -62.40 -0.46
N PRO A 88 -17.04 -62.42 -1.11
CA PRO A 88 -18.33 -62.37 -0.43
C PRO A 88 -18.48 -63.56 0.52
N SER A 89 -18.74 -63.25 1.79
CA SER A 89 -18.99 -64.24 2.84
C SER A 89 -20.22 -65.08 2.49
N MET A 90 -20.10 -66.41 2.60
CA MET A 90 -21.21 -67.33 2.34
C MET A 90 -22.36 -67.10 3.33
N THR A 91 -23.56 -67.23 2.78
CA THR A 91 -24.87 -67.17 3.45
C THR A 91 -24.93 -68.16 4.62
N PRO A 92 -25.43 -67.76 5.81
CA PRO A 92 -25.48 -68.67 6.96
C PRO A 92 -26.47 -69.81 6.72
N THR A 93 -26.03 -71.02 7.03
CA THR A 93 -26.83 -72.25 7.07
C THR A 93 -27.86 -72.15 8.20
N GLU A 94 -29.11 -72.54 7.92
CA GLU A 94 -30.18 -72.58 8.92
C GLU A 94 -29.78 -73.47 10.11
N THR A 95 -29.68 -72.84 11.27
CA THR A 95 -29.38 -73.51 12.53
C THR A 95 -30.69 -73.77 13.26
N LEU A 96 -30.92 -75.04 13.64
CA LEU A 96 -32.12 -75.52 14.31
C LEU A 96 -32.43 -74.72 15.58
N THR A 97 -33.68 -74.28 15.68
CA THR A 97 -34.27 -73.50 16.77
C THR A 97 -34.19 -74.25 18.12
N PRO A 98 -33.46 -73.75 19.13
CA PRO A 98 -33.57 -74.30 20.48
C PRO A 98 -34.86 -73.86 21.19
N SER A 99 -35.35 -74.73 22.06
CA SER A 99 -36.55 -74.63 22.91
C SER A 99 -36.62 -73.32 23.74
N PRO A 100 -37.82 -72.77 24.03
CA PRO A 100 -37.97 -71.48 24.72
C PRO A 100 -37.34 -71.52 26.12
N THR A 101 -36.29 -70.72 26.27
CA THR A 101 -35.65 -70.43 27.56
C THR A 101 -36.48 -69.38 28.30
N VAL A 102 -36.69 -69.61 29.60
CA VAL A 102 -37.45 -68.77 30.54
C VAL A 102 -37.00 -67.30 30.42
N PRO A 103 -37.93 -66.33 30.32
CA PRO A 103 -37.57 -64.92 30.15
C PRO A 103 -36.81 -64.41 31.39
N PRO A 104 -35.67 -63.70 31.20
CA PRO A 104 -34.94 -63.13 32.32
C PRO A 104 -35.77 -62.03 32.98
N THR A 105 -35.77 -62.02 34.31
CA THR A 105 -36.37 -60.98 35.15
C THR A 105 -35.77 -59.62 34.77
N ALA A 106 -36.62 -58.65 34.40
CA ALA A 106 -36.22 -57.32 33.97
C ALA A 106 -35.41 -56.60 35.05
N THR A 107 -34.09 -56.59 34.90
CA THR A 107 -33.21 -55.77 35.73
C THR A 107 -33.26 -54.35 35.19
N ARG A 108 -33.58 -53.37 36.05
CA ARG A 108 -33.69 -51.95 35.64
C ARG A 108 -32.38 -51.51 35.01
N ARG A 109 -32.46 -51.10 33.73
CA ARG A 109 -31.36 -50.45 33.02
C ARG A 109 -30.96 -49.19 33.79
N PRO A 110 -29.67 -49.01 34.15
CA PRO A 110 -29.22 -47.79 34.80
C PRO A 110 -29.52 -46.58 33.89
N PRO A 111 -29.81 -45.41 34.47
CA PRO A 111 -30.09 -44.21 33.69
C PRO A 111 -28.90 -43.89 32.79
N ALA A 112 -29.18 -43.65 31.50
CA ALA A 112 -28.16 -43.24 30.55
C ALA A 112 -27.48 -41.95 31.07
N PRO A 113 -26.14 -41.86 31.03
CA PRO A 113 -25.44 -40.66 31.43
C PRO A 113 -25.96 -39.49 30.60
N ARG A 114 -26.42 -38.44 31.28
CA ARG A 114 -26.86 -37.20 30.65
C ARG A 114 -25.71 -36.66 29.79
N PRO A 115 -25.96 -36.22 28.54
CA PRO A 115 -24.91 -35.61 27.73
C PRO A 115 -24.29 -34.47 28.52
N THR A 116 -22.99 -34.60 28.79
CA THR A 116 -22.21 -33.53 29.41
C THR A 116 -22.13 -32.43 28.37
N ASN A 117 -22.58 -31.22 28.71
CA ASN A 117 -22.41 -30.06 27.83
C ASN A 117 -20.90 -29.87 27.61
N THR A 118 -20.39 -30.31 26.47
CA THR A 118 -19.05 -29.96 26.03
C THR A 118 -19.01 -28.44 25.93
N PRO A 119 -18.15 -27.75 26.69
CA PRO A 119 -18.06 -26.30 26.58
C PRO A 119 -17.71 -25.97 25.13
N VAL A 120 -18.57 -25.20 24.48
CA VAL A 120 -18.28 -24.64 23.16
C VAL A 120 -16.98 -23.85 23.31
N PRO A 121 -15.92 -24.15 22.53
CA PRO A 121 -14.67 -23.41 22.64
C PRO A 121 -14.98 -21.92 22.46
N GLN A 122 -14.64 -21.13 23.47
CA GLN A 122 -14.83 -19.69 23.44
C GLN A 122 -14.04 -19.14 22.23
N PRO A 123 -14.66 -18.32 21.36
CA PRO A 123 -13.95 -17.76 20.21
C PRO A 123 -12.68 -17.09 20.70
N THR A 124 -11.54 -17.61 20.24
CA THR A 124 -10.23 -17.02 20.52
C THR A 124 -10.21 -15.68 19.80
N ARG A 125 -10.05 -14.57 20.54
CA ARG A 125 -9.97 -13.24 19.93
C ARG A 125 -8.77 -13.24 18.98
N THR A 126 -9.02 -13.07 17.69
CA THR A 126 -7.97 -12.83 16.70
C THR A 126 -7.14 -11.63 17.16
N PRO A 127 -5.80 -11.74 17.26
CA PRO A 127 -4.94 -10.62 17.62
C PRO A 127 -5.21 -9.43 16.70
N ALA A 128 -5.28 -8.22 17.26
CA ALA A 128 -5.37 -7.01 16.45
C ALA A 128 -4.14 -6.91 15.52
N PRO A 129 -4.30 -6.40 14.30
CA PRO A 129 -3.17 -6.18 13.41
C PRO A 129 -2.13 -5.27 14.07
N ALA A 130 -0.84 -5.52 13.79
CA ALA A 130 0.25 -4.76 14.37
C ALA A 130 0.23 -3.28 13.95
N PHE A 131 -0.29 -2.99 12.76
CA PHE A 131 -0.39 -1.63 12.24
C PHE A 131 -1.83 -1.25 11.94
N SER A 132 -2.13 0.04 12.14
CA SER A 132 -3.36 0.69 11.71
C SER A 132 -3.08 1.68 10.59
N VAL A 133 -4.00 1.79 9.64
CA VAL A 133 -3.92 2.69 8.49
C VAL A 133 -5.17 3.58 8.48
N ALA A 134 -4.99 4.88 8.37
CA ALA A 134 -6.07 5.86 8.27
C ALA A 134 -5.82 6.84 7.12
N ILE A 135 -6.88 7.26 6.43
CA ILE A 135 -6.82 8.32 5.43
C ILE A 135 -6.82 9.66 6.15
N VAL A 136 -5.78 10.46 5.93
CA VAL A 136 -5.67 11.81 6.50
C VAL A 136 -6.37 12.81 5.59
N ARG A 137 -6.00 12.80 4.31
CA ARG A 137 -6.46 13.79 3.34
C ARG A 137 -6.28 13.28 1.91
N GLY A 138 -7.16 13.72 1.02
CA GLY A 138 -6.94 13.67 -0.43
C GLY A 138 -6.54 15.05 -0.96
N TYR A 139 -5.59 15.08 -1.89
CA TYR A 139 -5.12 16.29 -2.55
C TYR A 139 -5.54 16.34 -4.01
N SER A 140 -5.81 17.56 -4.50
CA SER A 140 -5.90 17.85 -5.92
C SER A 140 -4.51 17.88 -6.55
N HIS A 141 -4.41 17.39 -7.78
CA HIS A 141 -3.17 17.47 -8.53
C HIS A 141 -3.42 17.43 -10.04
N CYS A 142 -3.60 18.61 -10.64
CA CYS A 142 -3.87 18.74 -12.08
C CYS A 142 -2.61 18.75 -12.95
N GLY A 143 -1.42 18.58 -12.35
CA GLY A 143 -0.16 18.37 -13.07
C GLY A 143 0.03 16.93 -13.59
N GLY A 144 -0.97 16.06 -13.45
CA GLY A 144 -0.95 14.67 -13.90
C GLY A 144 -0.45 13.68 -12.85
N TYR A 145 0.26 14.13 -11.81
CA TYR A 145 0.71 13.25 -10.74
C TYR A 145 -0.47 12.69 -9.93
N ALA A 146 -0.43 11.39 -9.68
CA ALA A 146 -1.31 10.68 -8.77
C ALA A 146 -0.49 9.71 -7.92
N GLY A 147 -0.94 9.42 -6.70
CA GLY A 147 -0.18 8.58 -5.79
C GLY A 147 -0.82 8.33 -4.44
N VAL A 148 -0.21 7.41 -3.70
CA VAL A 148 -0.47 7.21 -2.28
C VAL A 148 0.78 7.61 -1.52
N THR A 149 0.65 8.53 -0.58
CA THR A 149 1.74 9.00 0.28
C THR A 149 1.32 8.89 1.73
N GLY A 150 2.24 9.15 2.64
CA GLY A 150 1.89 9.21 4.05
C GLY A 150 3.09 9.23 4.98
N LEU A 151 2.76 9.18 6.27
CA LEU A 151 3.70 9.06 7.36
C LEU A 151 3.42 7.77 8.14
N VAL A 152 4.48 7.01 8.39
CA VAL A 152 4.49 5.92 9.36
C VAL A 152 5.06 6.43 10.67
N LYS A 153 4.33 6.20 11.76
CA LYS A 153 4.71 6.61 13.11
C LYS A 153 4.57 5.45 14.09
N HIS A 154 5.36 5.50 15.15
CA HIS A 154 5.13 4.70 16.35
C HIS A 154 3.89 5.18 17.10
N GLY A 155 3.37 4.37 18.01
CA GLY A 155 2.25 4.76 18.88
C GLY A 155 2.52 6.03 19.70
N ASN A 156 3.79 6.37 19.94
CA ASN A 156 4.21 7.61 20.62
C ASN A 156 4.27 8.85 19.71
N GLY A 157 3.97 8.71 18.40
CA GLY A 157 3.96 9.80 17.43
C GLY A 157 5.30 10.10 16.73
N SER A 158 6.39 9.44 17.13
CA SER A 158 7.69 9.58 16.45
C SER A 158 7.70 8.87 15.09
N PRO A 159 8.54 9.30 14.12
CA PRO A 159 8.68 8.60 12.84
C PRO A 159 9.09 7.14 13.00
N PHE A 160 8.49 6.25 12.20
CA PHE A 160 8.80 4.82 12.20
C PHE A 160 9.39 4.41 10.83
N PRO A 161 10.73 4.39 10.69
CA PRO A 161 11.40 4.02 9.46
C PRO A 161 11.41 2.50 9.21
N GLY A 162 11.63 2.10 7.96
CA GLY A 162 11.78 0.69 7.59
C GLY A 162 10.47 -0.10 7.46
N VAL A 163 9.32 0.56 7.61
CA VAL A 163 8.01 -0.07 7.47
C VAL A 163 7.59 -0.05 6.01
N SER A 164 7.22 -1.21 5.47
CA SER A 164 6.86 -1.35 4.06
C SER A 164 5.36 -1.25 3.86
N VAL A 165 4.94 -0.32 3.00
CA VAL A 165 3.55 -0.11 2.62
C VAL A 165 3.39 -0.60 1.18
N GLY A 166 2.43 -1.49 0.96
CA GLY A 166 2.09 -2.01 -0.36
C GLY A 166 0.80 -1.39 -0.89
N VAL A 167 0.77 -1.06 -2.18
CA VAL A 167 -0.43 -0.61 -2.90
C VAL A 167 -0.61 -1.47 -4.14
N TRP A 168 -1.81 -1.98 -4.37
CA TRP A 168 -2.14 -2.81 -5.54
C TRP A 168 -3.59 -2.62 -5.99
N SER A 169 -3.97 -3.21 -7.11
CA SER A 169 -5.36 -3.27 -7.56
C SER A 169 -5.65 -4.64 -8.20
N PRO A 170 -6.91 -4.97 -8.54
CA PRO A 170 -7.22 -6.20 -9.27
C PRO A 170 -6.54 -6.31 -10.64
N THR A 171 -6.14 -5.19 -11.24
CA THR A 171 -5.52 -5.13 -12.58
C THR A 171 -4.04 -4.77 -12.55
N TRP A 172 -3.46 -4.54 -11.37
CA TRP A 172 -2.06 -4.18 -11.19
C TRP A 172 -1.47 -4.89 -9.96
N VAL A 173 -0.39 -5.64 -10.19
CA VAL A 173 0.33 -6.44 -9.16
C VAL A 173 0.82 -5.62 -7.97
N GLY A 174 0.88 -4.31 -8.12
CA GLY A 174 1.20 -3.38 -7.06
C GLY A 174 2.67 -3.05 -6.94
N ALA A 175 2.95 -2.09 -6.07
CA ALA A 175 4.29 -1.68 -5.68
C ALA A 175 4.37 -1.52 -4.16
N VAL A 176 5.59 -1.63 -3.65
CA VAL A 176 5.89 -1.47 -2.23
C VAL A 176 6.87 -0.31 -2.05
N SER A 177 6.60 0.53 -1.05
CA SER A 177 7.50 1.62 -0.64
C SER A 177 7.80 1.47 0.84
N THR A 178 9.07 1.59 1.20
CA THR A 178 9.55 1.48 2.58
C THR A 178 9.71 2.88 3.17
N SER A 179 9.21 3.09 4.38
CA SER A 179 9.29 4.39 5.04
C SER A 179 10.73 4.82 5.29
N ALA A 180 11.01 6.06 4.90
CA ALA A 180 12.31 6.73 5.08
C ALA A 180 12.58 7.04 6.58
N PRO A 181 13.78 7.53 6.95
CA PRO A 181 14.12 7.93 8.32
C PRO A 181 13.14 8.91 8.99
N ASP A 182 12.46 9.75 8.19
CA ASP A 182 11.43 10.69 8.66
C ASP A 182 10.01 10.08 8.65
N GLY A 183 9.90 8.77 8.42
CA GLY A 183 8.65 8.01 8.39
C GLY A 183 7.87 8.17 7.09
N LYS A 184 8.33 8.98 6.12
CA LYS A 184 7.59 9.20 4.88
C LYS A 184 7.70 8.02 3.94
N PHE A 185 6.61 7.75 3.22
CA PHE A 185 6.62 6.85 2.08
C PHE A 185 5.80 7.47 0.93
N GLU A 186 6.07 6.99 -0.28
CA GLU A 186 5.37 7.43 -1.48
C GLU A 186 5.33 6.28 -2.50
N ILE A 187 4.17 6.07 -3.10
CA ILE A 187 3.94 5.13 -4.19
C ILE A 187 3.21 5.89 -5.31
N PRO A 188 3.90 6.19 -6.42
CA PRO A 188 3.30 6.89 -7.54
C PRO A 188 2.32 5.97 -8.28
N LEU A 189 1.15 6.50 -8.62
CA LEU A 189 0.10 5.86 -9.41
C LEU A 189 -0.17 6.61 -10.73
N THR A 190 0.74 7.53 -11.11
CA THR A 190 0.56 8.49 -12.21
C THR A 190 0.30 7.83 -13.57
N ASN A 191 0.94 6.69 -13.84
CA ASN A 191 0.82 5.97 -15.11
C ASN A 191 -0.13 4.76 -15.03
N LEU A 192 -0.96 4.72 -13.99
CA LEU A 192 -1.90 3.63 -13.76
C LEU A 192 -3.35 4.10 -13.96
N PRO A 193 -4.27 3.19 -14.32
CA PRO A 193 -5.67 3.53 -14.49
C PRO A 193 -6.27 4.17 -13.24
N HIS A 194 -7.13 5.17 -13.39
CA HIS A 194 -7.89 5.69 -12.25
C HIS A 194 -8.84 4.60 -11.73
N GLY A 195 -9.10 4.62 -10.43
CA GLY A 195 -9.95 3.61 -9.80
C GLY A 195 -9.61 3.38 -8.34
N GLU A 196 -10.09 2.25 -7.83
CA GLU A 196 -9.85 1.80 -6.46
C GLU A 196 -8.55 1.02 -6.35
N TYR A 197 -7.76 1.38 -5.35
CA TYR A 197 -6.53 0.72 -4.97
C TYR A 197 -6.64 0.21 -3.53
N GLN A 198 -5.99 -0.91 -3.28
CA GLN A 198 -5.88 -1.53 -1.97
C GLN A 198 -4.51 -1.19 -1.37
N VAL A 199 -4.50 -0.87 -0.09
CA VAL A 199 -3.30 -0.47 0.65
C VAL A 199 -3.20 -1.26 1.95
N ALA A 200 -2.01 -1.75 2.26
CA ALA A 200 -1.73 -2.36 3.55
C ALA A 200 -0.25 -2.20 3.94
N VAL A 201 0.04 -2.28 5.23
CA VAL A 201 1.40 -2.54 5.70
C VAL A 201 1.73 -4.01 5.41
N VAL A 202 2.89 -4.26 4.83
CA VAL A 202 3.32 -5.57 4.33
C VAL A 202 4.71 -5.94 4.85
N LYS A 203 4.98 -7.24 4.87
CA LYS A 203 6.30 -7.77 5.20
C LYS A 203 7.13 -7.93 3.92
N LEU A 204 8.12 -7.06 3.72
CA LEU A 204 8.83 -6.92 2.43
C LEU A 204 9.52 -8.22 1.96
N ASP A 205 10.08 -8.99 2.88
CA ASP A 205 10.76 -10.27 2.61
C ASP A 205 9.83 -11.38 2.12
N THR A 206 8.51 -11.20 2.24
CA THR A 206 7.49 -12.14 1.75
C THR A 206 6.89 -11.73 0.42
N CYS A 207 7.21 -10.54 -0.08
CA CYS A 207 6.66 -10.05 -1.33
C CYS A 207 7.29 -10.76 -2.52
N ALA A 208 6.47 -11.10 -3.50
CA ALA A 208 6.96 -11.51 -4.80
C ALA A 208 7.68 -10.35 -5.50
N GLN A 209 8.46 -10.68 -6.53
CA GLN A 209 9.24 -9.72 -7.30
C GLN A 209 8.84 -9.79 -8.76
N GLN A 210 8.67 -8.64 -9.39
CA GLN A 210 8.52 -8.50 -10.84
C GLN A 210 9.54 -7.50 -11.33
N ASP A 211 10.35 -7.89 -12.32
CA ASP A 211 11.43 -7.05 -12.87
C ASP A 211 12.42 -6.51 -11.81
N GLY A 212 12.63 -7.28 -10.74
CA GLY A 212 13.49 -6.90 -9.62
C GLY A 212 12.89 -5.89 -8.65
N GLN A 213 11.58 -5.59 -8.77
CA GLN A 213 10.85 -4.76 -7.81
C GLN A 213 9.77 -5.56 -7.06
N PRO A 214 9.56 -5.29 -5.76
CA PRO A 214 8.57 -6.00 -4.96
C PRO A 214 7.14 -5.66 -5.41
N THR A 215 6.32 -6.68 -5.61
CA THR A 215 4.88 -6.57 -5.88
C THR A 215 4.09 -6.70 -4.58
N ALA A 216 3.02 -5.91 -4.45
CA ALA A 216 2.27 -5.83 -3.19
C ALA A 216 1.19 -6.91 -3.02
N ILE A 217 0.71 -7.49 -4.13
CA ILE A 217 -0.46 -8.38 -4.14
C ILE A 217 -0.24 -9.71 -3.39
N GLU A 218 1.00 -10.21 -3.35
CA GLU A 218 1.36 -11.50 -2.74
C GLU A 218 2.09 -11.36 -1.39
N CYS A 219 2.26 -10.14 -0.87
CA CYS A 219 2.94 -9.97 0.41
C CYS A 219 2.10 -10.46 1.59
N GLN A 220 2.78 -10.96 2.63
CA GLN A 220 2.17 -11.10 3.96
C GLN A 220 1.76 -9.72 4.49
N ARG A 221 0.49 -9.60 4.88
CA ARG A 221 -0.09 -8.36 5.41
C ARG A 221 0.10 -8.27 6.92
N LEU A 222 0.48 -7.08 7.38
CA LEU A 222 0.68 -6.73 8.80
C LEU A 222 -0.41 -5.75 9.30
N SER A 223 -1.25 -5.25 8.40
CA SER A 223 -2.43 -4.44 8.69
C SER A 223 -3.68 -4.99 8.00
N ASN A 224 -4.84 -4.45 8.38
CA ASN A 224 -6.04 -4.55 7.54
C ASN A 224 -5.81 -3.85 6.19
N VAL A 225 -6.55 -4.27 5.17
CA VAL A 225 -6.54 -3.62 3.85
C VAL A 225 -7.43 -2.38 3.89
N MET A 226 -6.85 -1.24 3.53
CA MET A 226 -7.55 0.02 3.30
C MET A 226 -7.81 0.21 1.80
N LYS A 227 -8.95 0.76 1.44
CA LYS A 227 -9.26 1.12 0.06
C LYS A 227 -9.08 2.62 -0.13
N VAL A 228 -8.37 3.01 -1.19
CA VAL A 228 -8.20 4.40 -1.60
C VAL A 228 -8.65 4.54 -3.05
N THR A 229 -9.15 5.71 -3.42
CA THR A 229 -9.65 5.95 -4.77
C THR A 229 -8.86 7.08 -5.41
N VAL A 230 -8.30 6.81 -6.58
CA VAL A 230 -7.74 7.83 -7.46
C VAL A 230 -8.81 8.17 -8.49
N THR A 231 -9.29 9.40 -8.49
CA THR A 231 -10.35 9.85 -9.41
C THR A 231 -9.79 10.44 -10.69
N ASP A 232 -10.61 10.47 -11.74
CA ASP A 232 -10.29 11.15 -12.99
C ASP A 232 -10.30 12.68 -12.85
N ASP A 233 -11.23 13.22 -12.05
CA ASP A 233 -11.24 14.63 -11.67
C ASP A 233 -9.95 14.98 -10.92
N CYS A 234 -9.13 15.83 -11.53
CA CYS A 234 -7.86 16.23 -10.96
C CYS A 234 -7.98 17.14 -9.73
N LYS A 235 -9.17 17.66 -9.44
CA LYS A 235 -9.46 18.54 -8.30
C LYS A 235 -9.79 17.80 -7.02
N VAL A 236 -9.96 16.48 -7.08
CA VAL A 236 -10.37 15.64 -5.94
C VAL A 236 -9.48 14.41 -5.92
N ASN A 237 -9.05 13.97 -4.73
CA ASN A 237 -8.44 12.67 -4.46
C ASN A 237 -7.47 12.12 -5.53
N ARG A 238 -6.60 12.99 -6.07
CA ARG A 238 -5.54 12.57 -6.99
C ARG A 238 -4.38 11.94 -6.24
N VAL A 239 -4.07 12.50 -5.08
CA VAL A 239 -3.08 11.96 -4.16
C VAL A 239 -3.77 11.70 -2.84
N THR A 240 -3.61 10.50 -2.28
CA THR A 240 -4.14 10.18 -0.95
C THR A 240 -3.00 10.13 0.05
N GLU A 241 -3.11 10.92 1.12
CA GLU A 241 -2.19 10.87 2.26
C GLU A 241 -2.75 10.00 3.37
N LEU A 242 -1.91 9.08 3.84
CA LEU A 242 -2.21 8.12 4.88
C LEU A 242 -1.42 8.41 6.15
N ALA A 243 -2.03 8.12 7.28
CA ALA A 243 -1.36 7.96 8.56
C ALA A 243 -1.31 6.46 8.88
N VAL A 244 -0.09 5.94 9.04
CA VAL A 244 0.15 4.57 9.47
C VAL A 244 0.72 4.62 10.89
N THR A 245 0.08 3.92 11.82
CA THR A 245 0.54 3.85 13.21
C THR A 245 0.88 2.40 13.55
N GLY A 246 2.14 2.18 13.90
CA GLY A 246 2.67 0.92 14.41
C GLY A 246 2.78 0.88 15.92
N PRO A 247 3.23 -0.25 16.49
CA PRO A 247 3.48 -0.40 17.92
C PRO A 247 4.56 0.56 18.44
#